data_AF-A0AA39FWW1-F1
#
_entry.id   AF-A0AA39FWW1-F1
#
_cell.length_a   1.000
_cell.length_b   1.000
_cell.length_c   1.000
_cell.angle_alpha   90.00
_cell.angle_beta   90.00
_cell.angle_gamma   90.00
#
_symmetry.space_group_name_H-M   'P 1'
#
loop_
_entity.id
_entity.type
_entity.pdbx_description
1 polymer ?
#
loop_
_entity_poly.entity_id
_entity_poly.type
_entity_poly.pdbx_seq_one_letter_code
_entity_poly.pdbx_strand_id
1 'polypeptide(L)'
;MTQKRAKGRFIKTKVLEKSEKISAALKAYWKERRNQPTDEKCDISHICEGNRIFNLSALANNLECKTCKETLSFKNVVKEKKDGLHSTFVIKCIKCEMLNQVSSGNIHLVNNDQTQAHCHLKKKIHNDITTNVVLGTLNAGIGCTELNKLLMCLDIPEVNFNLFKKYEKEVGPVIEAAARRSCGKAAADERKLVLNQLDELAKEM
;
A
#
# COMPACT_ATOMS: atom_id res chain seq x y z
N MET A 1 -35.10 27.56 16.86
CA MET A 1 -34.36 26.44 16.22
C MET A 1 -33.84 25.52 17.31
N THR A 2 -34.33 24.27 17.39
CA THR A 2 -33.87 23.29 18.40
C THR A 2 -32.46 22.78 18.06
N GLN A 3 -31.54 22.93 19.01
CA GLN A 3 -30.16 22.44 18.92
C GLN A 3 -29.96 21.40 20.03
N LYS A 4 -29.24 20.32 19.73
CA LYS A 4 -28.87 19.26 20.68
C LYS A 4 -27.36 19.17 20.80
N ARG A 5 -26.86 18.78 21.98
CA ARG A 5 -25.44 18.63 22.24
C ARG A 5 -25.01 17.20 21.91
N ALA A 6 -24.09 17.02 20.99
CA ALA A 6 -23.54 15.71 20.64
C ALA A 6 -22.02 15.80 20.48
N LYS A 7 -21.30 14.85 21.09
CA LYS A 7 -19.81 14.83 21.18
C LYS A 7 -19.22 16.19 21.59
N GLY A 8 -19.82 16.82 22.60
CA GLY A 8 -19.37 18.09 23.16
C GLY A 8 -19.74 19.35 22.38
N ARG A 9 -20.30 19.25 21.16
CA ARG A 9 -20.67 20.39 20.31
C ARG A 9 -22.18 20.55 20.18
N PHE A 10 -22.65 21.80 20.04
CA PHE A 10 -24.05 22.10 19.74
C PHE A 10 -24.30 21.89 18.23
N ILE A 11 -25.24 21.00 17.92
CA ILE A 11 -25.57 20.61 16.55
C ILE A 11 -27.07 20.78 16.35
N LYS A 12 -27.47 21.30 15.18
CA LYS A 12 -28.89 21.39 14.80
C LYS A 12 -29.49 19.99 14.73
N THR A 13 -30.64 19.78 15.37
CA THR A 13 -31.27 18.45 15.47
C THR A 13 -31.42 17.74 14.12
N LYS A 14 -31.84 18.46 13.07
CA LYS A 14 -31.96 17.93 11.70
C LYS A 14 -30.65 17.38 11.12
N VAL A 15 -29.51 17.96 11.48
CA VAL A 15 -28.18 17.52 10.99
C VAL A 15 -27.77 16.23 11.69
N LEU A 16 -28.06 16.13 13.00
CA LEU A 16 -27.80 14.92 13.78
C LEU A 16 -28.62 13.74 13.24
N GLU A 17 -29.92 13.94 13.04
CA GLU A 17 -30.83 12.92 12.50
C GLU A 17 -30.40 12.45 11.10
N LYS A 18 -29.95 13.38 10.23
CA LYS A 18 -29.42 13.01 8.91
C LYS A 18 -28.15 12.16 9.02
N SER A 19 -27.23 12.51 9.92
CA SER A 19 -26.01 11.74 10.16
C SER A 19 -26.30 10.34 10.71
N GLU A 20 -27.26 10.21 11.60
CA GLU A 20 -27.67 8.93 12.18
C GLU A 20 -28.31 8.02 11.13
N LYS A 21 -29.19 8.58 10.29
CA LYS A 21 -29.80 7.85 9.15
C LYS A 21 -28.75 7.34 8.16
N ILE A 22 -27.77 8.16 7.81
CA ILE A 22 -26.66 7.75 6.91
C ILE A 22 -25.83 6.63 7.54
N SER A 23 -25.50 6.76 8.84
CA SER A 23 -24.73 5.74 9.57
C SER A 23 -25.49 4.41 9.67
N ALA A 24 -26.80 4.45 9.91
CA ALA A 24 -27.65 3.28 9.94
C ALA A 24 -27.77 2.61 8.56
N ALA A 25 -27.98 3.39 7.50
CA ALA A 25 -28.05 2.89 6.13
C ALA A 25 -26.75 2.22 5.68
N LEU A 26 -25.59 2.82 5.99
CA LEU A 26 -24.29 2.22 5.73
C LEU A 26 -24.14 0.90 6.48
N LYS A 27 -24.45 0.85 7.79
CA LYS A 27 -24.38 -0.39 8.57
C LYS A 27 -25.26 -1.51 8.01
N ALA A 28 -26.47 -1.18 7.55
CA ALA A 28 -27.38 -2.14 6.92
C ALA A 28 -26.79 -2.68 5.61
N TYR A 29 -26.31 -1.79 4.73
CA TYR A 29 -25.67 -2.15 3.47
C TYR A 29 -24.46 -3.10 3.65
N TRP A 30 -23.58 -2.81 4.62
CA TRP A 30 -22.43 -3.68 4.91
C TRP A 30 -22.83 -5.03 5.53
N LYS A 31 -23.98 -5.10 6.21
CA LYS A 31 -24.51 -6.34 6.78
C LYS A 31 -25.13 -7.23 5.70
N GLU A 32 -25.87 -6.65 4.77
CA GLU A 32 -26.41 -7.35 3.59
C GLU A 32 -25.29 -7.89 2.70
N ARG A 33 -24.27 -7.09 2.39
CA ARG A 33 -23.12 -7.55 1.59
C ARG A 33 -22.34 -8.69 2.24
N ARG A 34 -22.32 -8.78 3.57
CA ARG A 34 -21.62 -9.85 4.30
C ARG A 34 -22.41 -11.17 4.29
N ASN A 35 -23.73 -11.08 4.10
CA ASN A 35 -24.65 -12.21 4.11
C ASN A 35 -25.07 -12.66 2.70
N GLN A 36 -24.62 -11.98 1.64
CA GLN A 36 -24.77 -12.48 0.28
C GLN A 36 -23.92 -13.75 0.13
N PRO A 37 -24.53 -14.90 -0.22
CA PRO A 37 -23.78 -16.06 -0.65
C PRO A 37 -23.00 -15.65 -1.90
N THR A 38 -21.69 -15.89 -1.90
CA THR A 38 -20.92 -15.89 -3.14
C THR A 38 -21.39 -17.11 -3.92
N ASP A 39 -22.35 -16.94 -4.82
CA ASP A 39 -22.66 -17.93 -5.85
C ASP A 39 -21.48 -17.99 -6.83
N GLU A 40 -20.36 -18.57 -6.38
CA GLU A 40 -19.32 -19.06 -7.28
C GLU A 40 -19.66 -20.51 -7.60
N LYS A 41 -20.26 -20.69 -8.77
CA LYS A 41 -20.21 -21.95 -9.50
C LYS A 41 -18.77 -22.46 -9.48
N CYS A 42 -18.61 -23.76 -9.21
CA CYS A 42 -17.37 -24.50 -9.40
C CYS A 42 -17.04 -24.55 -10.90
N ASP A 43 -16.59 -23.44 -11.45
CA ASP A 43 -15.71 -23.46 -12.61
C ASP A 43 -14.31 -23.75 -12.09
N ILE A 44 -13.54 -24.54 -12.83
CA ILE A 44 -12.12 -24.78 -12.55
C ILE A 44 -11.38 -23.46 -12.88
N SER A 45 -11.59 -22.42 -12.07
CA SER A 45 -10.83 -21.19 -12.13
C SER A 45 -9.40 -21.52 -11.76
N HIS A 46 -8.43 -21.07 -12.56
CA HIS A 46 -7.05 -21.21 -12.15
C HIS A 46 -6.86 -20.45 -10.83
N ILE A 47 -6.35 -21.12 -9.78
CA ILE A 47 -6.23 -20.54 -8.43
C ILE A 47 -5.44 -19.22 -8.43
N CYS A 48 -4.56 -19.05 -9.41
CA CYS A 48 -3.84 -17.82 -9.69
C CYS A 48 -4.04 -17.46 -11.17
N GLU A 49 -4.80 -16.40 -11.44
CA GLU A 49 -4.96 -15.83 -12.79
C GLU A 49 -4.30 -14.46 -12.91
N GLY A 50 -3.80 -14.18 -14.11
CA GLY A 50 -3.16 -12.92 -14.50
C GLY A 50 -1.72 -12.74 -14.02
N ASN A 51 -1.23 -11.51 -14.14
CA ASN A 51 0.14 -11.13 -13.86
C ASN A 51 0.34 -10.67 -12.41
N ARG A 52 1.55 -10.82 -11.89
CA ARG A 52 1.91 -10.42 -10.52
C ARG A 52 3.29 -9.78 -10.51
N ILE A 53 3.51 -8.90 -9.55
CA ILE A 53 4.81 -8.26 -9.29
C ILE A 53 5.47 -9.01 -8.14
N PHE A 54 6.73 -9.40 -8.32
CA PHE A 54 7.51 -10.13 -7.32
C PHE A 54 8.89 -9.50 -7.14
N ASN A 55 9.42 -9.60 -5.93
CA ASN A 55 10.86 -9.49 -5.75
C ASN A 55 11.47 -10.87 -6.08
N LEU A 56 12.22 -10.95 -7.19
CA LEU A 56 12.73 -12.22 -7.71
C LEU A 56 13.60 -12.96 -6.68
N SER A 57 14.47 -12.24 -5.99
CA SER A 57 15.36 -12.83 -4.97
C SER A 57 14.58 -13.35 -3.76
N ALA A 58 13.66 -12.53 -3.22
CA ALA A 58 12.82 -12.94 -2.10
C ALA A 58 11.93 -14.13 -2.46
N LEU A 59 11.33 -14.13 -3.65
CA LEU A 59 10.48 -15.23 -4.10
C LEU A 59 11.28 -16.52 -4.27
N ALA A 60 12.44 -16.46 -4.93
CA ALA A 60 13.31 -17.62 -5.13
C ALA A 60 13.70 -18.27 -3.79
N ASN A 61 14.09 -17.46 -2.80
CA ASN A 61 14.43 -17.94 -1.46
C ASN A 61 13.23 -18.54 -0.71
N ASN A 62 12.01 -18.09 -1.03
CA ASN A 62 10.79 -18.57 -0.40
C ASN A 62 10.19 -19.82 -1.09
N LEU A 63 10.66 -20.18 -2.29
CA LEU A 63 10.19 -21.34 -3.06
C LEU A 63 10.86 -22.66 -2.64
N GLU A 64 11.09 -22.81 -1.35
CA GLU A 64 11.67 -24.01 -0.74
C GLU A 64 10.75 -24.53 0.36
N CYS A 65 10.51 -25.84 0.38
CA CYS A 65 9.72 -26.45 1.43
C CYS A 65 10.43 -26.34 2.79
N LYS A 66 9.73 -25.78 3.79
CA LYS A 66 10.27 -25.60 5.15
C LYS A 66 10.58 -26.92 5.85
N THR A 67 9.94 -28.01 5.45
CA THR A 67 10.07 -29.33 6.07
C THR A 67 11.14 -30.18 5.38
N CYS A 68 11.03 -30.39 4.07
CA CYS A 68 11.89 -31.35 3.35
C CYS A 68 12.90 -30.72 2.39
N LYS A 69 12.96 -29.37 2.33
CA LYS A 69 13.90 -28.60 1.50
C LYS A 69 13.76 -28.78 -0.01
N GLU A 70 12.69 -29.44 -0.44
CA GLU A 70 12.35 -29.60 -1.86
C GLU A 70 11.88 -28.27 -2.46
N THR A 71 12.22 -28.02 -3.73
CA THR A 71 11.75 -26.82 -4.45
C THR A 71 10.24 -26.88 -4.64
N LEU A 72 9.56 -25.76 -4.39
CA LEU A 72 8.12 -25.63 -4.55
C LEU A 72 7.76 -25.19 -5.97
N SER A 73 6.65 -25.70 -6.49
CA SER A 73 6.16 -25.37 -7.84
C SER A 73 4.85 -24.62 -7.77
N PHE A 74 4.72 -23.55 -8.56
CA PHE A 74 3.46 -22.80 -8.71
C PHE A 74 2.32 -23.64 -9.30
N LYS A 75 2.60 -24.78 -9.94
CA LYS A 75 1.57 -25.73 -10.38
C LYS A 75 0.78 -26.33 -9.21
N ASN A 76 1.32 -26.29 -7.99
CA ASN A 76 0.71 -26.86 -6.80
C ASN A 76 0.21 -25.78 -5.83
N VAL A 77 -0.10 -24.59 -6.33
CA VAL A 77 -0.73 -23.55 -5.52
C VAL A 77 -2.15 -24.01 -5.18
N VAL A 78 -2.47 -24.01 -3.89
CA VAL A 78 -3.80 -24.32 -3.35
C VAL A 78 -4.59 -23.04 -3.11
N LYS A 79 -3.89 -21.94 -2.78
CA LYS A 79 -4.52 -20.65 -2.47
C LYS A 79 -3.57 -19.49 -2.71
N GLU A 80 -4.11 -18.38 -3.18
CA GLU A 80 -3.46 -17.06 -3.16
C GLU A 80 -4.17 -16.13 -2.18
N LYS A 81 -3.41 -15.36 -1.40
CA LYS A 81 -3.91 -14.21 -0.64
C LYS A 81 -3.19 -12.95 -1.13
N LYS A 82 -3.96 -11.95 -1.56
CA LYS A 82 -3.45 -10.65 -2.01
C LYS A 82 -3.55 -9.60 -0.89
N ASP A 83 -2.49 -8.83 -0.69
CA ASP A 83 -2.44 -7.64 0.16
C ASP A 83 -1.79 -6.48 -0.61
N GLY A 84 -2.62 -5.76 -1.36
CA GLY A 84 -2.15 -4.84 -2.39
C GLY A 84 -1.52 -5.60 -3.55
N LEU A 85 -0.31 -5.21 -3.94
CA LEU A 85 0.46 -5.86 -5.00
C LEU A 85 1.29 -7.05 -4.50
N HIS A 86 1.28 -7.29 -3.20
CA HIS A 86 1.95 -8.41 -2.58
C HIS A 86 1.03 -9.63 -2.52
N SER A 87 1.58 -10.79 -2.86
CA SER A 87 0.85 -12.05 -2.89
C SER A 87 1.52 -13.07 -1.98
N THR A 88 0.71 -13.73 -1.17
CA THR A 88 1.12 -14.88 -0.36
C THR A 88 0.46 -16.13 -0.92
N PHE A 89 1.26 -17.06 -1.41
CA PHE A 89 0.82 -18.32 -1.98
C PHE A 89 0.89 -19.42 -0.92
N VAL A 90 -0.11 -20.29 -0.89
CA VAL A 90 -0.08 -21.55 -0.17
C VAL A 90 0.19 -22.65 -1.18
N ILE A 91 1.38 -23.24 -1.14
CA ILE A 91 1.85 -24.24 -2.11
C ILE A 91 2.00 -25.59 -1.41
N LYS A 92 1.40 -26.63 -1.97
CA LYS A 92 1.57 -28.01 -1.50
C LYS A 92 2.91 -28.55 -2.01
N CYS A 93 3.75 -29.05 -1.10
CA CYS A 93 4.98 -29.74 -1.49
C CYS A 93 4.63 -31.11 -2.11
N ILE A 94 5.25 -31.46 -3.23
CA ILE A 94 5.02 -32.76 -3.88
C ILE A 94 5.58 -33.91 -3.05
N LYS A 95 6.72 -33.70 -2.39
CA LYS A 95 7.47 -34.75 -1.71
C LYS A 95 6.91 -35.12 -0.33
N CYS A 96 6.61 -34.12 0.49
CA CYS A 96 6.13 -34.35 1.87
C CYS A 96 4.69 -33.91 2.11
N GLU A 97 3.99 -33.44 1.07
CA GLU A 97 2.60 -32.99 1.12
C GLU A 97 2.28 -31.80 2.05
N MET A 98 3.28 -31.27 2.75
CA MET A 98 3.10 -30.11 3.63
C MET A 98 2.73 -28.86 2.84
N LEU A 99 1.83 -28.06 3.41
CA LEU A 99 1.46 -26.75 2.91
C LEU A 99 2.49 -25.70 3.33
N ASN A 100 3.01 -24.96 2.36
CA ASN A 100 4.03 -23.94 2.57
C ASN A 100 3.49 -22.57 2.19
N GLN A 101 3.70 -21.58 3.06
CA GLN A 101 3.42 -20.19 2.75
C GLN A 101 4.65 -19.56 2.08
N VAL A 102 4.44 -19.08 0.86
CA VAL A 102 5.46 -18.47 0.00
C VAL A 102 5.06 -17.03 -0.26
N SER A 103 5.94 -16.09 0.11
CA SER A 103 5.71 -14.65 -0.03
C SER A 103 6.32 -14.13 -1.33
N SER A 104 5.61 -13.27 -2.07
CA SER A 104 6.10 -12.68 -3.32
C SER A 104 7.17 -11.61 -3.13
N GLY A 105 7.38 -11.14 -1.89
CA GLY A 105 8.36 -10.12 -1.56
C GLY A 105 8.65 -10.03 -0.07
N ASN A 106 9.43 -9.01 0.27
CA ASN A 106 9.77 -8.71 1.66
C ASN A 106 8.69 -7.85 2.32
N ILE A 107 8.73 -7.85 3.64
CA ILE A 107 7.91 -7.03 4.52
C ILE A 107 8.82 -6.27 5.47
N HIS A 108 8.41 -5.05 5.83
CA HIS A 108 9.13 -4.22 6.78
C HIS A 108 8.21 -3.68 7.86
N LEU A 109 8.84 -3.31 8.98
CA LEU A 109 8.17 -2.67 10.09
C LEU A 109 8.13 -1.17 9.86
N VAL A 110 6.94 -0.59 9.99
CA VAL A 110 6.75 0.85 9.95
C VAL A 110 6.65 1.34 11.39
N ASN A 111 7.69 2.02 11.85
CA ASN A 111 7.66 2.75 13.11
C ASN A 111 6.97 4.09 12.88
N ASN A 112 5.83 4.31 13.53
CA ASN A 112 5.25 5.65 13.62
C ASN A 112 5.96 6.36 14.79
N ASP A 113 7.00 7.14 14.48
CA ASP A 113 7.78 7.88 15.49
C ASP A 113 6.98 8.97 16.26
N GLN A 114 5.70 9.17 15.94
CA GLN A 114 4.85 10.14 16.64
C GLN A 114 4.11 9.60 17.88
N THR A 115 4.17 8.30 18.18
CA THR A 115 3.53 7.75 19.38
C THR A 115 4.41 6.72 20.08
N GLN A 116 5.53 7.19 20.63
CA GLN A 116 6.37 6.45 21.58
C GLN A 116 5.77 6.36 23.00
N ALA A 117 4.45 6.53 23.18
CA ALA A 117 3.84 6.69 24.50
C ALA A 117 2.86 5.59 24.94
N HIS A 118 2.55 4.58 24.12
CA HIS A 118 1.73 3.46 24.60
C HIS A 118 2.22 2.12 24.06
N CYS A 119 2.84 1.35 24.96
CA CYS A 119 2.84 -0.11 24.90
C CYS A 119 1.44 -0.61 24.51
N HIS A 120 1.35 -1.63 23.65
CA HIS A 120 0.14 -2.26 23.08
C HIS A 120 -0.34 -1.87 21.67
N LEU A 121 0.25 -0.88 20.99
CA LEU A 121 -0.08 -0.63 19.57
C LEU A 121 0.57 -1.67 18.65
N LYS A 122 -0.26 -2.51 18.00
CA LYS A 122 0.16 -3.51 16.99
C LYS A 122 1.17 -2.88 16.01
N LYS A 123 2.38 -3.45 15.94
CA LYS A 123 3.39 -3.08 14.94
C LYS A 123 2.75 -3.09 13.56
N LYS A 124 2.86 -1.98 12.81
CA LYS A 124 2.37 -1.91 11.43
C LYS A 124 3.39 -2.59 10.53
N ILE A 125 2.94 -3.63 9.85
CA ILE A 125 3.72 -4.37 8.85
C ILE A 125 3.22 -3.92 7.48
N HIS A 126 4.16 -3.50 6.64
CA HIS A 126 3.93 -3.09 5.26
C HIS A 126 4.78 -3.99 4.35
N ASN A 127 4.47 -4.04 3.06
CA ASN A 127 5.22 -4.81 2.08
C ASN A 127 5.98 -3.91 1.12
N ASP A 128 7.22 -4.26 0.84
CA ASP A 128 8.16 -3.45 0.06
C ASP A 128 7.66 -3.21 -1.37
N ILE A 129 7.01 -4.21 -1.97
CA ILE A 129 6.50 -4.13 -3.35
C ILE A 129 5.47 -2.99 -3.47
N THR A 130 4.49 -2.96 -2.58
CA THR A 130 3.46 -1.90 -2.60
C THR A 130 4.06 -0.56 -2.20
N THR A 131 4.96 -0.51 -1.21
CA THR A 131 5.68 0.73 -0.84
C THR A 131 6.43 1.31 -2.04
N ASN A 132 7.19 0.48 -2.77
CA ASN A 132 7.99 0.92 -3.92
C ASN A 132 7.12 1.40 -5.08
N VAL A 133 6.02 0.70 -5.36
CA VAL A 133 5.08 1.14 -6.42
C VAL A 133 4.44 2.46 -6.03
N VAL A 134 3.98 2.63 -4.79
CA VAL A 134 3.37 3.88 -4.32
C VAL A 134 4.38 5.04 -4.32
N LEU A 135 5.62 4.79 -3.88
CA LEU A 135 6.72 5.74 -3.97
C LEU A 135 6.96 6.17 -5.43
N GLY A 136 7.05 5.20 -6.34
CA GLY A 136 7.25 5.45 -7.76
C GLY A 136 6.09 6.25 -8.38
N THR A 137 4.85 5.91 -8.05
CA THR A 137 3.68 6.65 -8.57
C THR A 137 3.65 8.08 -8.07
N LEU A 138 3.94 8.31 -6.79
CA LEU A 138 3.96 9.67 -6.23
C LEU A 138 5.10 10.50 -6.82
N ASN A 139 6.28 9.89 -7.00
CA ASN A 139 7.40 10.54 -7.68
C ASN A 139 7.08 10.90 -9.14
N ALA A 140 6.24 10.11 -9.81
CA ALA A 140 5.76 10.36 -11.17
C ALA A 140 4.54 11.29 -11.24
N GLY A 141 4.00 11.77 -10.11
CA GLY A 141 2.77 12.58 -10.08
C GLY A 141 1.49 11.79 -10.42
N ILE A 142 1.52 10.47 -10.27
CA ILE A 142 0.43 9.53 -10.59
C ILE A 142 -0.34 9.18 -9.32
N GLY A 143 -1.68 9.28 -9.37
CA GLY A 143 -2.57 8.88 -8.29
C GLY A 143 -3.00 7.41 -8.35
N CYS A 144 -3.77 6.98 -7.36
CA CYS A 144 -4.27 5.60 -7.25
C CYS A 144 -5.13 5.19 -8.48
N THR A 145 -5.91 6.12 -9.03
CA THR A 145 -6.78 5.84 -10.19
C THR A 145 -5.96 5.61 -11.45
N GLU A 146 -4.95 6.44 -11.73
CA GLU A 146 -4.07 6.23 -12.87
C GLU A 146 -3.21 4.97 -12.71
N LEU A 147 -2.74 4.68 -11.49
CA LEU A 147 -2.06 3.41 -11.19
C LEU A 147 -2.96 2.22 -11.52
N ASN A 148 -4.21 2.19 -11.07
CA ASN A 148 -5.10 1.06 -11.35
C ASN A 148 -5.37 0.91 -12.85
N LYS A 149 -5.52 2.00 -13.60
CA LYS A 149 -5.63 1.93 -15.08
C LYS A 149 -4.41 1.23 -15.70
N LEU A 150 -3.21 1.58 -15.25
CA LEU A 150 -1.98 0.93 -15.71
C LEU A 150 -1.94 -0.56 -15.35
N LEU A 151 -2.28 -0.90 -14.10
CA LEU A 151 -2.29 -2.29 -13.63
C LEU A 151 -3.31 -3.14 -14.39
N MET A 152 -4.49 -2.61 -14.68
CA MET A 152 -5.51 -3.28 -15.49
C MET A 152 -5.01 -3.59 -16.90
N CYS A 153 -4.30 -2.66 -17.55
CA CYS A 153 -3.71 -2.91 -18.88
C CYS A 153 -2.65 -4.02 -18.86
N LEU A 154 -2.00 -4.23 -17.71
CA LEU A 154 -0.99 -5.27 -17.52
C LEU A 154 -1.57 -6.57 -16.96
N ASP A 155 -2.89 -6.67 -16.77
CA ASP A 155 -3.55 -7.79 -16.11
C ASP A 155 -2.99 -8.08 -14.70
N ILE A 156 -2.63 -7.02 -13.96
CA ILE A 156 -2.14 -7.08 -12.59
C ILE A 156 -3.27 -6.65 -11.64
N PRO A 157 -3.47 -7.32 -10.48
CA PRO A 157 -4.49 -6.94 -9.51
C PRO A 157 -4.40 -5.48 -9.07
N GLU A 158 -5.56 -4.83 -8.99
CA GLU A 158 -5.67 -3.44 -8.57
C GLU A 158 -5.36 -3.20 -7.08
N VAL A 159 -4.99 -1.96 -6.76
CA VAL A 159 -4.78 -1.51 -5.38
C VAL A 159 -6.01 -0.74 -4.90
N ASN A 160 -6.48 -1.06 -3.69
CA ASN A 160 -7.56 -0.31 -3.06
C ASN A 160 -7.08 1.08 -2.62
N PHE A 161 -7.89 2.12 -2.85
CA PHE A 161 -7.59 3.49 -2.44
C PHE A 161 -7.18 3.65 -0.96
N ASN A 162 -7.85 2.96 -0.03
CA ASN A 162 -7.51 3.01 1.39
C ASN A 162 -6.12 2.42 1.66
N LEU A 163 -5.75 1.37 0.93
CA LEU A 163 -4.43 0.76 1.01
C LEU A 163 -3.39 1.70 0.41
N PHE A 164 -3.64 2.25 -0.77
CA PHE A 164 -2.78 3.26 -1.40
C PHE A 164 -2.51 4.43 -0.44
N LYS A 165 -3.55 5.02 0.15
CA LYS A 165 -3.43 6.12 1.12
C LYS A 165 -2.65 5.75 2.38
N LYS A 166 -2.66 4.47 2.78
CA LYS A 166 -1.88 3.98 3.91
C LYS A 166 -0.38 3.97 3.58
N TYR A 167 -0.01 3.53 2.38
CA TYR A 167 1.38 3.55 1.90
C TYR A 167 1.84 4.97 1.53
N GLU A 168 0.97 5.81 0.99
CA GLU A 168 1.25 7.23 0.72
C GLU A 168 1.67 7.98 1.99
N LYS A 169 1.01 7.71 3.12
CA LYS A 169 1.37 8.31 4.42
C LYS A 169 2.73 7.86 4.95
N GLU A 170 3.19 6.68 4.54
CA GLU A 170 4.51 6.18 4.90
C GLU A 170 5.59 6.88 4.07
N VAL A 171 5.42 6.95 2.75
CA VAL A 171 6.45 7.48 1.84
C VAL A 171 6.43 9.01 1.70
N GLY A 172 5.28 9.66 1.93
CA GLY A 172 5.10 11.09 1.75
C GLY A 172 6.14 11.96 2.49
N PRO A 173 6.39 11.74 3.80
CA PRO A 173 7.41 12.47 4.54
C PRO A 173 8.83 12.28 3.97
N VAL A 174 9.13 11.09 3.45
CA VAL A 174 10.44 10.79 2.83
C VAL A 174 10.62 11.57 1.53
N ILE A 175 9.57 11.59 0.69
CA ILE A 175 9.57 12.36 -0.56
C ILE A 175 9.71 13.86 -0.26
N GLU A 176 8.95 14.38 0.70
CA GLU A 176 9.01 15.79 1.09
C GLU A 176 10.41 16.17 1.61
N ALA A 177 11.00 15.32 2.46
CA ALA A 177 12.34 15.55 2.98
C ALA A 177 13.39 15.53 1.86
N ALA A 178 13.27 14.61 0.90
CA ALA A 178 14.17 14.54 -0.26
C ALA A 178 14.04 15.78 -1.15
N ALA A 179 12.81 16.20 -1.44
CA ALA A 179 12.53 17.41 -2.21
C ALA A 179 13.09 18.65 -1.52
N ARG A 180 12.88 18.81 -0.20
CA ARG A 180 13.41 19.94 0.58
C ARG A 180 14.94 20.01 0.54
N ARG A 181 15.62 18.87 0.68
CA ARG A 181 17.09 18.81 0.56
C ARG A 181 17.55 19.17 -0.85
N SER A 182 16.87 18.66 -1.87
CA SER A 182 17.20 18.94 -3.27
C SER A 182 17.07 20.43 -3.59
N CYS A 183 15.93 21.04 -3.27
CA CYS A 183 15.71 22.47 -3.48
C CYS A 183 16.68 23.33 -2.67
N GLY A 184 16.96 22.95 -1.42
CA GLY A 184 17.94 23.67 -0.58
C GLY A 184 19.35 23.63 -1.16
N LYS A 185 19.78 22.49 -1.72
CA LYS A 185 21.07 22.36 -2.40
C LYS A 185 21.11 23.20 -3.68
N ALA A 186 20.07 23.12 -4.51
CA ALA A 186 19.97 23.89 -5.75
C ALA A 186 20.07 25.40 -5.47
N ALA A 187 19.31 25.91 -4.50
CA ALA A 187 19.36 27.32 -4.12
C ALA A 187 20.74 27.77 -3.62
N ALA A 188 21.45 26.91 -2.88
CA ALA A 188 22.81 27.20 -2.42
C ALA A 188 23.81 27.24 -3.58
N ASP A 189 23.67 26.35 -4.55
CA ASP A 189 24.53 26.28 -5.74
C ASP A 189 24.26 27.46 -6.69
N GLU A 190 23.00 27.83 -6.91
CA GLU A 190 22.59 29.03 -7.65
C GLU A 190 23.20 30.30 -7.03
N ARG A 191 23.11 30.45 -5.70
CA ARG A 191 23.71 31.59 -4.99
C ARG A 191 25.22 31.68 -5.21
N LYS A 192 25.94 30.56 -5.17
CA LYS A 192 27.40 30.55 -5.41
C LYS A 192 27.74 30.96 -6.84
N LEU A 193 26.99 30.46 -7.83
CA LEU A 193 27.21 30.80 -9.23
C LEU A 193 27.01 32.30 -9.47
N VAL A 194 25.95 32.89 -8.91
CA VAL A 194 25.70 34.34 -9.01
C VAL A 194 26.85 35.14 -8.39
N LEU A 195 27.32 34.76 -7.20
CA LEU A 195 28.44 35.45 -6.55
C LEU A 195 29.72 35.36 -7.38
N ASN A 196 30.04 34.18 -7.91
CA ASN A 196 31.22 34.00 -8.77
C ASN A 196 31.14 34.84 -10.05
N GLN A 197 29.96 34.92 -10.68
CA GLN A 197 29.75 35.76 -11.87
C GLN A 197 29.92 37.26 -11.56
N LEU A 198 29.44 37.71 -10.39
CA LEU A 198 29.65 39.09 -9.95
C LEU A 198 31.13 39.40 -9.71
N ASP A 199 31.87 38.46 -9.10
CA ASP A 199 33.31 38.59 -8.87
C ASP A 199 34.12 38.60 -10.17
N GLU A 200 33.69 37.86 -11.20
CA GLU A 200 34.31 37.89 -12.54
C GLU A 200 34.08 39.24 -13.22
N LEU A 201 32.84 39.75 -13.25
CA LEU A 201 32.51 41.05 -13.82
C LEU A 201 33.28 42.19 -13.14
N ALA A 202 33.46 42.11 -11.81
CA ALA A 202 34.21 43.11 -11.05
C ALA A 202 35.72 43.11 -11.37
N LYS A 203 36.28 42.02 -11.92
CA LYS A 203 37.68 41.95 -12.36
C LYS A 203 37.90 42.44 -13.79
N GLU A 204 36.85 42.48 -14.59
CA GLU A 204 36.88 42.94 -15.98
C GLU A 204 36.67 44.46 -16.13
N MET A 205 36.25 45.14 -15.05
CA MET A 205 36.13 46.60 -14.94
C MET A 205 37.39 47.25 -14.37
#